data_AF-A0ABD0NLC7-F1
#
_entry.id   AF-A0ABD0NLC7-F1
#
_cell.length_a   1.000
_cell.length_b   1.000
_cell.length_c   1.000
_cell.angle_alpha   90.00
_cell.angle_beta   90.00
_cell.angle_gamma   90.00
#
_symmetry.space_group_name_H-M   'P 1'
#
loop_
_entity.id
_entity.type
_entity.pdbx_description
1 polymer ?
#
loop_
_entity_poly.entity_id
_entity_poly.type
_entity_poly.pdbx_seq_one_letter_code
_entity_poly.pdbx_strand_id
1 'polypeptide(L)' 'LPMEEQLRRLQEERTCKVCMDKEVNIVFIPCGHLVVCKECAPSLRKCPICRGLVKGTVRTFLS' A
#
# COMPACT_ATOMS: atom_id res chain seq x y z
N LEU A 1 -9.61 14.88 -17.40
CA LEU A 1 -8.49 15.33 -16.54
C LEU A 1 -7.31 15.62 -17.47
N PRO A 2 -6.48 16.63 -17.22
CA PRO A 2 -5.20 16.75 -17.91
C PRO A 2 -4.42 15.43 -17.76
N MET A 3 -3.72 14.97 -18.81
CA MET A 3 -2.98 13.70 -18.80
C MET A 3 -2.01 13.58 -17.61
N GLU A 4 -1.39 14.70 -17.22
CA GLU A 4 -0.47 14.79 -16.08
C GLU A 4 -1.14 14.44 -14.74
N GLU A 5 -2.39 14.89 -14.55
CA GLU A 5 -3.17 14.60 -13.34
C GLU A 5 -3.52 13.11 -13.25
N GLN A 6 -3.76 12.44 -14.39
CA GLN A 6 -3.99 11.00 -14.42
C GLN A 6 -2.73 10.22 -14.06
N LEU A 7 -1.58 10.62 -14.60
CA LEU A 7 -0.29 10.01 -14.25
C LEU A 7 0.00 10.14 -12.76
N ARG A 8 -0.21 11.33 -12.18
CA ARG A 8 0.02 11.56 -10.75
C ARG A 8 -0.84 10.64 -9.89
N ARG A 9 -2.12 10.47 -10.22
CA ARG A 9 -3.03 9.56 -9.49
C ARG A 9 -2.57 8.12 -9.54
N LEU A 10 -2.16 7.62 -10.71
CA LEU A 10 -1.64 6.26 -10.86
C LEU A 10 -0.35 6.04 -10.07
N GLN A 11 0.53 7.04 -10.04
CA GLN A 11 1.74 7.00 -9.22
C GLN A 11 1.38 6.97 -7.73
N GLU A 12 0.50 7.88 -7.29
CA GLU A 12 0.03 7.92 -5.91
C GLU A 12 -0.57 6.58 -5.49
N GLU A 13 -1.44 5.95 -6.29
CA GLU A 13 -2.01 4.63 -6.02
C GLU A 13 -0.96 3.54 -5.78
N ARG A 14 0.18 3.60 -6.49
CA ARG A 14 1.30 2.67 -6.34
C ARG A 14 2.26 3.05 -5.23
N THR A 15 2.13 4.20 -4.59
CA THR A 15 3.02 4.66 -3.53
C THR A 15 2.53 4.26 -2.14
N CYS A 16 3.46 3.82 -1.28
CA CYS A 16 3.22 3.48 0.11
C CYS A 16 2.56 4.63 0.87
N LYS A 17 1.40 4.36 1.48
CA LYS A 17 0.60 5.37 2.19
C LYS A 17 1.16 5.77 3.57
N VAL A 18 2.33 5.25 3.93
CA VAL A 18 2.99 5.54 5.21
C VAL A 18 4.22 6.42 4.98
N CYS A 19 5.19 5.95 4.19
CA CYS A 19 6.40 6.73 3.90
C CYS A 19 6.23 7.70 2.73
N MET A 20 5.19 7.54 1.89
CA MET A 20 4.95 8.34 0.69
C MET A 20 6.13 8.37 -0.30
N ASP A 21 6.95 7.32 -0.29
CA ASP A 21 8.23 7.25 -1.02
C ASP A 21 8.32 5.98 -1.86
N LYS A 22 8.27 4.82 -1.21
CA LYS A 22 8.45 3.51 -1.86
C LYS A 22 7.17 2.97 -2.47
N GLU A 23 7.29 2.12 -3.48
CA GLU A 23 6.14 1.40 -4.04
C GLU A 23 5.48 0.45 -3.03
N VAL A 24 4.16 0.30 -3.14
CA VAL A 24 3.39 -0.70 -2.40
C VAL A 24 3.77 -2.10 -2.84
N ASN A 25 4.03 -2.99 -1.89
CA ASN A 25 4.34 -4.39 -2.18
C ASN A 25 3.90 -5.37 -1.08
N ILE A 26 3.14 -4.91 -0.08
CA ILE A 26 2.60 -5.74 0.99
C ILE A 26 1.07 -5.73 0.97
N VAL A 27 0.49 -6.92 0.92
CA VAL A 27 -0.94 -7.17 1.15
C VAL A 27 -1.15 -7.57 2.61
N PHE A 28 -2.11 -6.93 3.28
CA PHE A 28 -2.52 -7.29 4.64
C PHE A 28 -3.56 -8.41 4.66
N ILE A 29 -3.38 -9.43 5.50
CA ILE A 29 -4.35 -10.50 5.76
C ILE A 29 -5.14 -10.18 7.04
N PRO A 30 -6.48 -10.33 7.06
CA PRO A 30 -7.32 -10.88 5.98
C PRO A 30 -7.92 -9.82 5.02
N CYS A 31 -7.67 -8.53 5.22
CA CYS A 31 -8.43 -7.49 4.52
C CYS A 31 -8.07 -7.29 3.04
N GLY A 32 -6.93 -7.80 2.57
CA GLY A 32 -6.53 -7.76 1.16
C GLY A 32 -5.96 -6.43 0.66
N HIS A 33 -5.88 -5.39 1.49
CA HIS A 33 -5.39 -4.08 1.04
C HIS A 33 -3.88 -4.09 0.77
N LEU A 34 -3.49 -3.72 -0.45
CA LEU A 34 -2.12 -3.46 -0.91
C LEU A 34 -1.81 -1.97 -0.81
N VAL A 35 -1.25 -1.52 0.31
CA VAL A 35 -1.15 -0.07 0.61
C VAL A 35 0.15 0.39 1.26
N VAL A 36 1.05 -0.54 1.58
CA VAL A 36 2.33 -0.20 2.19
C VAL A 36 3.49 -0.95 1.52
N CYS A 37 4.68 -0.40 1.68
CA CYS A 37 5.93 -1.07 1.36
C CYS A 37 6.35 -2.05 2.48
N LYS A 38 7.28 -2.95 2.15
CA LYS A 38 7.86 -3.95 3.06
C LYS A 38 8.51 -3.33 4.30
N GLU A 39 9.02 -2.11 4.22
CA GLU A 39 9.70 -1.45 5.34
C GLU A 39 8.71 -0.83 6.34
N CYS A 40 7.55 -0.37 5.87
CA CYS A 40 6.54 0.22 6.75
C CYS A 40 5.60 -0.82 7.37
N ALA A 41 5.42 -1.98 6.72
CA ALA A 41 4.49 -3.01 7.19
C ALA A 41 4.73 -3.50 8.64
N PRO A 42 5.98 -3.74 9.11
CA PRO A 42 6.21 -4.26 10.47
C PRO A 42 5.74 -3.32 11.58
N SER A 43 5.64 -2.02 11.31
CA SER A 43 5.20 -1.01 12.29
C SER A 43 3.67 -0.93 12.43
N LEU A 44 2.91 -1.70 11.64
CA LEU A 44 1.46 -1.59 11.56
C LEU A 44 0.74 -2.82 12.14
N ARG A 45 -0.07 -2.59 13.17
CA ARG A 45 -0.99 -3.61 13.72
C ARG A 45 -2.38 -3.60 13.07
N LYS A 46 -2.75 -2.50 12.40
CA LYS A 46 -4.04 -2.32 11.72
C LYS A 46 -3.80 -1.79 10.32
N CYS A 47 -4.64 -2.18 9.37
CA CYS A 47 -4.62 -1.66 8.01
C CYS A 47 -4.94 -0.14 8.01
N PRO A 48 -4.14 0.71 7.36
CA PRO A 48 -4.42 2.15 7.29
C PRO A 48 -5.74 2.52 6.59
N ILE A 49 -6.24 1.66 5.70
CA ILE A 49 -7.46 1.91 4.92
C ILE A 49 -8.71 1.51 5.68
N CYS A 50 -8.83 0.23 6.03
CA CYS A 50 -10.06 -0.31 6.62
C CYS A 50 -9.99 -0.43 8.15
N ARG A 51 -8.85 -0.12 8.77
CA ARG A 51 -8.62 -0.23 10.23
C ARG A 51 -8.74 -1.65 10.80
N GLY A 52 -8.90 -2.67 9.94
CA GLY A 52 -8.92 -4.08 10.34
C GLY A 52 -7.57 -4.53 10.92
N LEU A 53 -7.61 -5.48 11.86
CA LEU A 53 -6.42 -6.06 12.49
C LEU A 53 -5.60 -6.85 11.47
N VAL A 54 -4.30 -6.59 11.41
CA VAL A 54 -3.35 -7.34 10.56
C VAL A 54 -2.98 -8.64 11.26
N LYS A 55 -3.34 -9.78 10.65
CA LYS A 55 -2.99 -11.12 11.12
C LYS A 55 -1.80 -11.73 10.39
N GLY A 56 -1.45 -11.17 9.22
CA GLY A 56 -0.34 -11.62 8.40
C GLY A 56 -0.10 -10.67 7.23
N THR A 57 1.02 -10.87 6.54
CA THR A 57 1.42 -10.09 5.38
C THR A 57 1.87 -11.01 4.25
N VAL A 58 1.59 -10.63 3.00
CA VAL A 58 2.11 -11.28 1.80
C VAL A 58 2.85 -10.25 0.97
N ARG A 59 4.07 -10.58 0.55
CA ARG A 59 4.83 -9.76 -0.39
C ARG A 59 4.35 -10.05 -1.81
N THR A 60 4.05 -8.99 -2.55
CA THR A 60 3.59 -9.04 -3.94
C THR A 60 4.63 -8.45 -4.88
N PHE A 61 4.57 -8.88 -6.14
CA PHE A 61 5.40 -8.38 -7.23
C PHE A 61 4.46 -8.03 -8.37
N LEU A 62 4.33 -6.75 -8.70
CA LEU A 62 3.51 -6.27 -9.81
C LEU A 62 4.32 -6.43 -11.10
N SER A 63 3.67 -6.95 -12.16
CA SER A 63 4.24 -7.12 -13.50
C SER A 63 3.70 -6.07 -14.46
#